data_AF-A0A6P9E2S8-F1
#
_entry.id   AF-A0A6P9E2S8-F1
#
_cell.length_a   1.000
_cell.length_b   1.000
_cell.length_c   1.000
_cell.angle_alpha   90.00
_cell.angle_beta   90.00
_cell.angle_gamma   90.00
#
_symmetry.space_group_name_H-M   'P 1'
#
loop_
_entity.id
_entity.type
_entity.pdbx_description
1 polymer ?
#
loop_
_entity_poly.entity_id
_entity_poly.type
_entity_poly.pdbx_seq_one_letter_code
_entity_poly.pdbx_strand_id
1 'polypeptide(L)'
;MVKNLRRSNLLLDSNEKECVKMHDLVRDVAISIASRDENGFMVVLHKGLEEWPHKDRYDRYTAISLLLGEMKRHPTELKCPKLQLLQLLCLNLSKTFPYNLFDGMKELKMLCLQNSCFTLPTLPPSIQILQNLQMLNLQHCSLGDVSVIGTLGNLEILGFPDSDIEELPSEIGNLSRLKLLDMKECVFLKQIAAGVLSNLS
;
A
#
# COMPACT_ATOMS: atom_id res chain seq x y z
N MET A 1 -22.61 13.63 -9.71
CA MET A 1 -21.26 14.11 -9.34
C MET A 1 -20.23 13.87 -10.45
N VAL A 2 -19.86 12.63 -10.79
CA VAL A 2 -18.82 12.31 -11.80
C VAL A 2 -19.06 12.97 -13.17
N LYS A 3 -20.30 12.92 -13.69
CA LYS A 3 -20.66 13.58 -14.97
C LYS A 3 -20.39 15.09 -14.99
N ASN A 4 -20.57 15.76 -13.86
CA ASN A 4 -20.33 17.20 -13.74
C ASN A 4 -18.83 17.49 -13.71
N LEU A 5 -18.05 16.70 -12.96
CA LEU A 5 -16.59 16.84 -12.92
C LEU A 5 -15.94 16.60 -14.28
N ARG A 6 -16.46 15.65 -15.07
CA ARG A 6 -16.06 15.45 -16.47
C ARG A 6 -16.37 16.66 -17.34
N ARG A 7 -17.60 17.20 -17.24
CA ARG A 7 -18.02 18.41 -17.98
C ARG A 7 -17.17 19.64 -17.64
N SER A 8 -16.65 19.71 -16.41
CA SER A 8 -15.76 20.78 -15.97
C SER A 8 -14.27 20.54 -16.29
N ASN A 9 -13.94 19.52 -17.11
CA ASN A 9 -12.56 19.12 -17.43
C ASN A 9 -11.69 18.77 -16.22
N LEU A 10 -12.30 18.44 -15.07
CA LEU A 10 -11.59 18.03 -13.86
C LEU A 10 -11.22 16.55 -13.89
N LEU A 11 -11.97 15.75 -14.65
CA LEU A 11 -11.76 14.33 -14.86
C LEU A 11 -11.66 14.01 -16.35
N LEU A 12 -10.80 13.07 -16.68
CA LEU A 12 -10.62 12.47 -17.99
C LEU A 12 -11.18 11.03 -18.00
N ASP A 13 -11.44 10.51 -19.19
CA ASP A 13 -11.74 9.09 -19.36
C ASP A 13 -10.49 8.24 -19.09
N SER A 14 -10.71 7.06 -18.50
CA SER A 14 -9.66 6.04 -18.34
C SER A 14 -9.69 5.08 -19.53
N ASN A 15 -8.57 4.37 -19.74
CA ASN A 15 -8.51 3.24 -20.67
C ASN A 15 -9.26 2.01 -20.11
N GLU A 16 -9.60 2.02 -18.83
CA GLU A 16 -10.39 0.98 -18.17
C GLU A 16 -11.88 1.35 -18.15
N LYS A 17 -12.74 0.38 -18.43
CA LYS A 17 -14.20 0.56 -18.39
C LYS A 17 -14.64 1.03 -17.00
N GLU A 18 -15.58 1.96 -16.98
CA GLU A 18 -16.17 2.55 -15.76
C GLU A 18 -15.20 3.35 -14.87
N CYS A 19 -13.92 3.46 -15.24
CA CYS A 19 -12.93 4.27 -14.54
C CYS A 19 -12.83 5.70 -15.11
N VAL A 20 -12.38 6.63 -14.26
CA VAL A 20 -12.03 8.02 -14.60
C VAL A 20 -10.64 8.32 -14.06
N LYS A 21 -9.93 9.26 -14.69
CA LYS A 21 -8.65 9.77 -14.20
C LYS A 21 -8.78 11.23 -13.85
N MET A 22 -8.09 11.68 -12.80
CA MET A 22 -7.91 13.12 -12.57
C MET A 22 -6.97 13.67 -13.64
N HIS A 23 -7.30 14.83 -14.20
CA HIS A 23 -6.40 15.49 -15.15
C HIS A 23 -5.08 15.87 -14.45
N ASP A 24 -3.93 15.68 -15.11
CA ASP A 24 -2.61 15.94 -14.51
C ASP A 24 -2.49 17.36 -13.93
N LEU A 25 -2.89 18.40 -14.68
CA LEU A 25 -2.96 19.78 -14.19
C LEU A 25 -3.80 19.94 -12.90
N VAL A 26 -4.93 19.25 -12.81
CA VAL A 26 -5.82 19.32 -11.64
C VAL A 26 -5.17 18.64 -10.44
N ARG A 27 -4.54 17.49 -10.66
CA ARG A 27 -3.75 16.80 -9.64
C ARG A 27 -2.61 17.68 -9.15
N ASP A 28 -1.86 18.30 -10.05
CA ASP A 28 -0.68 19.09 -9.71
C ASP A 28 -1.08 20.37 -8.96
N VAL A 29 -2.20 21.00 -9.34
CA VAL A 29 -2.79 22.11 -8.58
C VAL A 29 -3.26 21.65 -7.20
N ALA A 30 -3.92 20.49 -7.08
CA ALA A 30 -4.35 19.95 -5.79
C ALA A 30 -3.16 19.64 -4.86
N ILE A 31 -2.08 19.05 -5.40
CA ILE A 31 -0.83 18.82 -4.67
C ILE A 31 -0.22 20.17 -4.26
N SER A 32 -0.18 21.16 -5.15
CA SER A 32 0.36 22.49 -4.85
C SER A 32 -0.41 23.18 -3.72
N ILE A 33 -1.74 23.11 -3.74
CA ILE A 33 -2.60 23.67 -2.69
C ILE A 33 -2.34 22.95 -1.36
N ALA A 34 -2.38 21.62 -1.35
CA ALA A 34 -2.17 20.85 -0.13
C ALA A 34 -0.74 20.98 0.42
N SER A 35 0.25 21.25 -0.44
CA SER A 35 1.62 21.54 -0.02
C SER A 35 1.79 22.90 0.67
N ARG A 36 0.73 23.70 0.82
CA ARG A 36 0.76 24.92 1.64
C ARG A 36 0.51 24.64 3.12
N ASP A 37 -0.15 23.52 3.42
CA ASP A 37 -0.50 23.10 4.77
C ASP A 37 0.49 22.03 5.29
N GLU A 38 0.33 21.64 6.56
CA GLU A 38 1.07 20.53 7.17
C GLU A 38 0.63 19.14 6.69
N ASN A 39 -0.33 19.08 5.77
CA ASN A 39 -0.90 17.84 5.21
C ASN A 39 -0.42 17.61 3.78
N GLY A 40 0.90 17.56 3.60
CA GLY A 40 1.50 17.38 2.28
C GLY A 40 1.16 16.03 1.67
N PHE A 41 0.99 16.00 0.35
CA PHE A 41 0.87 14.79 -0.45
C PHE A 41 2.10 14.67 -1.35
N MET A 42 2.64 13.46 -1.46
CA MET A 42 3.66 13.15 -2.46
C MET A 42 3.10 12.12 -3.43
N VAL A 43 2.97 12.51 -4.70
CA VAL A 43 2.51 11.61 -5.76
C VAL A 43 3.57 11.63 -6.86
N VAL A 44 4.19 10.48 -7.11
CA VAL A 44 5.24 10.33 -8.13
C VAL A 44 4.88 9.11 -8.96
N LEU A 45 4.19 9.34 -10.09
CA LEU A 45 3.65 8.27 -10.95
C LEU A 45 4.36 8.17 -12.30
N HIS A 46 5.63 8.58 -12.39
CA HIS A 46 6.40 8.45 -13.62
C HIS A 46 7.03 7.06 -13.73
N LYS A 47 7.08 6.51 -14.95
CA LYS A 47 7.78 5.26 -15.24
C LYS A 47 9.29 5.51 -15.08
N GLY A 48 10.00 4.65 -14.36
CA GLY A 48 11.48 4.71 -14.27
C GLY A 48 12.04 5.45 -13.06
N LEU A 49 11.34 5.48 -11.92
CA LEU A 49 11.98 5.85 -10.66
C LEU A 49 13.00 4.77 -10.26
N GLU A 50 14.29 5.07 -10.42
CA GLU A 50 15.40 4.17 -10.09
C GLU A 50 15.90 4.32 -8.64
N GLU A 51 15.55 5.42 -7.97
CA GLU A 51 15.93 5.74 -6.60
C GLU A 51 14.75 6.36 -5.85
N TRP A 52 14.68 6.15 -4.54
CA TRP A 52 13.62 6.75 -3.71
C TRP A 52 13.69 8.29 -3.84
N PRO A 53 12.55 9.01 -3.94
CA PRO A 53 12.59 10.45 -4.19
C PRO A 53 13.45 11.17 -3.14
N HIS A 54 14.44 11.96 -3.53
CA HIS A 54 15.22 12.71 -2.55
C HIS A 54 14.44 13.97 -2.13
N LYS A 55 14.19 14.13 -0.83
CA LYS A 55 13.56 15.32 -0.24
C LYS A 55 14.29 15.71 1.02
N ASP A 56 14.41 17.01 1.26
CA ASP A 56 15.06 17.54 2.48
C ASP A 56 14.33 17.10 3.75
N ARG A 57 13.00 16.98 3.66
CA ARG A 57 12.12 16.67 4.79
C ARG A 57 10.91 15.85 4.36
N TYR A 58 10.59 14.84 5.18
CA TYR A 58 9.49 13.91 4.99
C TYR A 58 8.39 14.03 6.05
N ASP A 59 8.65 14.77 7.13
CA ASP A 59 7.79 14.91 8.30
C ASP A 59 6.46 15.62 8.05
N ARG A 60 6.34 16.28 6.90
CA ARG A 60 5.13 16.99 6.47
C ARG A 60 4.14 16.14 5.66
N TYR A 61 4.54 14.95 5.20
CA TYR A 61 3.68 14.16 4.32
C TYR A 61 2.72 13.31 5.13
N THR A 62 1.43 13.42 4.80
CA THR A 62 0.36 12.58 5.37
C THR A 62 -0.04 11.45 4.43
N ALA A 63 0.26 11.60 3.14
CA ALA A 63 0.06 10.56 2.14
C ALA A 63 1.18 10.54 1.09
N ILE A 64 1.63 9.34 0.76
CA ILE A 64 2.66 9.08 -0.26
C ILE A 64 2.13 8.01 -1.22
N SER A 65 2.15 8.30 -2.52
CA SER A 65 1.84 7.34 -3.59
C SER A 65 2.96 7.37 -4.64
N LEU A 66 3.63 6.23 -4.82
CA LEU A 66 4.80 6.10 -5.68
C LEU A 66 4.62 4.98 -6.70
N LEU A 67 4.97 5.26 -7.95
CA LEU A 67 5.22 4.27 -8.98
C LEU A 67 6.73 3.98 -9.00
N LEU A 68 7.12 2.88 -8.38
CA LEU A 68 8.49 2.43 -8.29
C LEU A 68 8.84 1.57 -9.52
N GLY A 69 9.93 1.92 -10.20
CA GLY A 69 10.54 1.09 -11.24
C GLY A 69 11.42 0.01 -10.63
N GLU A 70 12.52 -0.31 -11.32
CA GLU A 70 13.60 -1.09 -10.73
C GLU A 70 14.41 -0.20 -9.78
N MET A 71 14.22 -0.41 -8.48
CA MET A 71 14.90 0.35 -7.44
C MET A 71 16.35 -0.11 -7.30
N LYS A 72 17.28 0.74 -7.73
CA LYS A 72 18.72 0.50 -7.54
C LYS A 72 19.14 0.68 -6.09
N ARG A 73 18.47 1.59 -5.37
CA ARG A 73 18.75 1.93 -3.96
C ARG A 73 17.46 2.14 -3.18
N HIS A 74 17.37 1.51 -2.01
CA HIS A 74 16.29 1.72 -1.05
C HIS A 74 16.58 2.91 -0.15
N PRO A 75 15.56 3.62 0.39
CA PRO A 75 15.80 4.66 1.36
C PRO A 75 16.33 4.06 2.66
N THR A 76 17.33 4.69 3.25
CA THR A 76 17.79 4.40 4.61
C THR A 76 17.22 5.45 5.56
N GLU A 77 16.71 5.04 6.72
CA GLU A 77 16.23 5.94 7.78
C GLU A 77 15.10 6.90 7.36
N LEU A 78 14.12 6.40 6.59
CA LEU A 78 12.97 7.22 6.19
C LEU A 78 12.09 7.55 7.41
N LYS A 79 12.07 8.82 7.82
CA LYS A 79 11.21 9.31 8.92
C LYS A 79 10.01 10.05 8.34
N CYS A 80 8.83 9.42 8.41
CA CYS A 80 7.56 10.01 8.00
C CYS A 80 6.54 9.96 9.17
N PRO A 81 6.79 10.70 10.27
CA PRO A 81 6.01 10.58 11.51
C PRO A 81 4.52 10.92 11.38
N LYS A 82 4.11 11.68 10.37
CA LYS A 82 2.70 12.04 10.12
C LYS A 82 2.02 11.20 9.03
N LEU A 83 2.74 10.23 8.45
CA LEU A 83 2.24 9.48 7.29
C LEU A 83 1.11 8.56 7.71
N GLN A 84 -0.05 8.73 7.07
CA GLN A 84 -1.26 7.95 7.30
C GLN A 84 -1.57 7.01 6.13
N LEU A 85 -1.16 7.37 4.91
CA LEU A 85 -1.35 6.56 3.70
C LEU A 85 -0.03 6.36 2.97
N LEU A 86 0.31 5.10 2.69
CA LEU A 86 1.41 4.73 1.82
C LEU A 86 0.89 3.79 0.73
N GLN A 87 1.09 4.18 -0.51
CA GLN A 87 0.80 3.37 -1.68
C GLN A 87 2.06 3.21 -2.53
N LEU A 88 2.49 1.98 -2.75
CA LEU A 88 3.63 1.64 -3.60
C LEU A 88 3.17 0.74 -4.74
N LEU A 89 3.28 1.24 -5.97
CA LEU A 89 3.07 0.46 -7.19
C LEU A 89 4.44 0.10 -7.74
N CYS A 90 4.78 -1.18 -7.72
CA CYS A 90 6.09 -1.68 -8.08
C CYS A 90 6.03 -2.36 -9.44
N LEU A 91 6.78 -1.83 -10.41
CA LEU A 91 6.81 -2.36 -11.78
C LEU A 91 7.80 -3.51 -11.95
N ASN A 92 8.94 -3.46 -11.24
CA ASN A 92 9.97 -4.48 -11.32
C ASN A 92 10.84 -4.51 -10.03
N LEU A 93 10.30 -5.05 -8.94
CA LEU A 93 11.10 -5.29 -7.74
C LEU A 93 11.86 -6.61 -7.87
N SER A 94 13.12 -6.53 -8.27
CA SER A 94 14.05 -7.66 -8.23
C SER A 94 14.69 -7.86 -6.84
N LYS A 95 14.45 -6.97 -5.87
CA LYS A 95 15.11 -6.94 -4.56
C LYS A 95 14.18 -6.74 -3.36
N THR A 96 14.63 -7.29 -2.22
CA THR A 96 14.09 -7.17 -0.85
C THR A 96 13.92 -5.74 -0.38
N PHE A 97 12.70 -5.37 0.06
CA PHE A 97 12.50 -4.17 0.86
C PHE A 97 13.45 -4.19 2.07
N PRO A 98 13.99 -3.04 2.49
CA PRO A 98 14.84 -3.00 3.66
C PRO A 98 14.02 -3.40 4.89
N TYR A 99 14.62 -4.17 5.81
CA TYR A 99 13.94 -4.74 6.97
C TYR A 99 13.27 -3.68 7.87
N ASN A 100 13.79 -2.45 7.85
CA ASN A 100 13.38 -1.29 8.64
C ASN A 100 12.56 -0.26 7.85
N LEU A 101 11.99 -0.63 6.69
CA LEU A 101 11.25 0.28 5.81
C LEU A 101 10.18 1.11 6.56
N PHE A 102 9.51 0.51 7.53
CA PHE A 102 8.34 1.10 8.20
C PHE A 102 8.66 1.75 9.56
N ASP A 103 9.90 1.72 10.04
CA ASP A 103 10.28 2.17 11.39
C ASP A 103 9.86 3.62 11.69
N GLY A 104 9.86 4.49 10.66
CA GLY A 104 9.53 5.90 10.76
C GLY A 104 8.06 6.25 10.49
N MET A 105 7.15 5.29 10.39
CA MET A 105 5.76 5.49 9.90
C MET A 105 4.69 5.02 10.90
N LYS A 106 4.87 5.27 12.19
CA LYS A 106 3.99 4.74 13.25
C LYS A 106 2.51 5.18 13.15
N GLU A 107 2.23 6.29 12.47
CA GLU A 107 0.87 6.82 12.27
C GLU A 107 0.16 6.22 11.03
N LEU A 108 0.78 5.24 10.35
CA LEU A 108 0.23 4.67 9.13
C LEU A 108 -1.09 3.94 9.42
N LYS A 109 -2.13 4.31 8.67
CA LYS A 109 -3.47 3.70 8.74
C LYS A 109 -3.76 2.85 7.51
N MET A 110 -3.20 3.21 6.36
CA MET A 110 -3.44 2.55 5.09
C MET A 110 -2.11 2.24 4.39
N LEU A 111 -1.89 0.95 4.11
CA LEU A 111 -0.76 0.46 3.34
C LEU A 111 -1.27 -0.34 2.14
N CYS A 112 -0.98 0.15 0.95
CA CYS A 112 -1.28 -0.54 -0.30
C CYS A 112 0.04 -0.86 -1.02
N LEU A 113 0.33 -2.14 -1.17
CA LEU A 113 1.45 -2.63 -1.97
C LEU A 113 0.87 -3.36 -3.17
N GLN A 114 1.23 -2.90 -4.37
CA GLN A 114 0.86 -3.55 -5.62
C GLN A 114 2.13 -3.86 -6.40
N ASN A 115 2.33 -5.11 -6.80
CA ASN A 115 3.47 -5.51 -7.62
C ASN A 115 3.01 -5.92 -9.03
N SER A 116 3.86 -5.69 -10.04
CA SER A 116 3.60 -6.13 -11.42
C SER A 116 4.46 -7.34 -11.80
N CYS A 117 5.39 -7.77 -10.94
CA CYS A 117 6.44 -8.72 -11.30
C CYS A 117 6.31 -10.12 -10.66
N PHE A 118 5.25 -10.43 -9.89
CA PHE A 118 5.10 -11.72 -9.16
C PHE A 118 6.34 -12.17 -8.35
N THR A 119 7.27 -11.26 -8.07
CA THR A 119 8.40 -11.45 -7.16
C THR A 119 8.34 -10.30 -6.19
N LEU A 120 7.63 -10.49 -5.08
CA LEU A 120 7.82 -9.65 -3.92
C LEU A 120 8.70 -10.40 -2.92
N PRO A 121 9.67 -9.71 -2.34
CA PRO A 121 10.26 -10.13 -1.09
C PRO A 121 9.21 -10.20 0.01
N THR A 122 9.38 -11.15 0.92
CA THR A 122 8.70 -11.20 2.21
C THR A 122 8.51 -9.80 2.81
N LEU A 123 7.34 -9.53 3.40
CA LEU A 123 7.09 -8.27 4.10
C LEU A 123 8.21 -8.01 5.10
N PRO A 124 8.78 -6.79 5.14
CA PRO A 124 9.88 -6.50 6.05
C PRO A 124 9.40 -6.61 7.50
N PRO A 125 10.22 -7.14 8.43
CA PRO A 125 9.84 -7.34 9.83
C PRO A 125 9.31 -6.08 10.53
N SER A 126 9.74 -4.89 10.11
CA SER A 126 9.23 -3.60 10.62
C SER A 126 7.73 -3.39 10.44
N ILE A 127 7.02 -4.19 9.63
CA ILE A 127 5.56 -4.12 9.50
C ILE A 127 4.85 -4.26 10.85
N GLN A 128 5.40 -5.05 11.78
CA GLN A 128 4.85 -5.23 13.12
C GLN A 128 4.77 -3.93 13.95
N ILE A 129 5.51 -2.89 13.56
CA ILE A 129 5.50 -1.58 14.24
C ILE A 129 4.23 -0.77 13.89
N LEU A 130 3.55 -1.13 12.79
CA LEU A 130 2.38 -0.42 12.27
C LEU A 130 1.10 -0.74 13.06
N GLN A 131 1.13 -0.53 14.37
CA GLN A 131 0.03 -0.85 15.28
C GLN A 131 -1.22 0.02 15.05
N ASN A 132 -1.13 1.11 14.30
CA ASN A 132 -2.26 1.94 13.90
C ASN A 132 -2.86 1.54 12.53
N LEU A 133 -2.33 0.51 11.88
CA LEU A 133 -2.77 0.11 10.55
C LEU A 133 -4.19 -0.44 10.58
N GLN A 134 -5.06 0.11 9.73
CA GLN A 134 -6.47 -0.25 9.59
C GLN A 134 -6.73 -0.97 8.27
N MET A 135 -5.96 -0.65 7.22
CA MET A 135 -6.04 -1.29 5.91
C MET A 135 -4.67 -1.74 5.45
N LEU A 136 -4.57 -3.02 5.10
CA LEU A 136 -3.44 -3.63 4.41
C LEU A 136 -3.95 -4.30 3.13
N ASN A 137 -3.50 -3.81 1.99
CA ASN A 137 -3.79 -4.43 0.69
C ASN A 137 -2.47 -4.84 0.02
N LEU A 138 -2.34 -6.14 -0.26
CA LEU A 138 -1.19 -6.77 -0.90
C LEU A 138 -1.67 -7.38 -2.22
N GLN A 139 -1.78 -6.54 -3.25
CA GLN A 139 -2.33 -6.92 -4.54
C GLN A 139 -1.22 -7.38 -5.51
N HIS A 140 -1.44 -8.48 -6.24
CA HIS A 140 -0.45 -9.04 -7.17
C HIS A 140 0.92 -9.29 -6.52
N CYS A 141 0.92 -9.65 -5.24
CA CYS A 141 2.13 -9.85 -4.46
C CYS A 141 2.53 -11.32 -4.48
N SER A 142 3.85 -11.58 -4.51
CA SER A 142 4.36 -12.88 -4.09
C SER A 142 4.58 -12.88 -2.58
N LEU A 143 3.92 -13.79 -1.89
CA LEU A 143 3.76 -13.80 -0.45
C LEU A 143 4.42 -15.06 0.11
N GLY A 144 5.43 -14.86 0.95
CA GLY A 144 5.98 -15.90 1.81
C GLY A 144 5.14 -16.08 3.07
N ASP A 145 5.81 -16.20 4.22
CA ASP A 145 5.13 -16.22 5.51
C ASP A 145 4.46 -14.87 5.81
N VAL A 146 3.13 -14.88 5.97
CA VAL A 146 2.30 -13.73 6.31
C VAL A 146 1.83 -13.72 7.77
N SER A 147 2.31 -14.65 8.61
CA SER A 147 1.95 -14.78 10.02
C SER A 147 2.13 -13.47 10.82
N VAL A 148 3.16 -12.68 10.49
CA VAL A 148 3.44 -11.38 11.11
C VAL A 148 2.26 -10.40 11.03
N ILE A 149 1.39 -10.53 10.01
CA ILE A 149 0.18 -9.70 9.87
C ILE A 149 -0.74 -9.88 11.08
N GLY A 150 -0.79 -11.06 11.69
CA GLY A 150 -1.58 -11.34 12.90
C GLY A 150 -1.21 -10.48 14.11
N THR A 151 -0.09 -9.77 14.09
CA THR A 151 0.32 -8.82 15.13
C THR A 151 -0.35 -7.45 15.01
N LEU A 152 -1.05 -7.18 13.90
CA LEU A 152 -1.66 -5.87 13.59
C LEU A 152 -3.08 -5.78 14.17
N GLY A 153 -3.21 -5.69 15.49
CA GLY A 153 -4.50 -5.80 16.19
C GLY A 153 -5.56 -4.74 15.84
N ASN A 154 -5.19 -3.66 15.16
CA ASN A 154 -6.12 -2.61 14.69
C ASN A 154 -6.58 -2.78 13.23
N LEU A 155 -6.16 -3.84 12.55
CA LEU A 155 -6.48 -4.06 11.15
C LEU A 155 -7.97 -4.37 10.97
N GLU A 156 -8.63 -3.60 10.11
CA GLU A 156 -10.05 -3.75 9.78
C GLU A 156 -10.25 -4.33 8.38
N ILE A 157 -9.32 -4.07 7.46
CA ILE A 157 -9.37 -4.53 6.07
C ILE A 157 -8.03 -5.18 5.72
N LEU A 158 -8.08 -6.44 5.31
CA LEU A 158 -6.95 -7.21 4.82
C LEU A 158 -7.28 -7.76 3.45
N GLY A 159 -6.44 -7.50 2.45
CA GLY A 159 -6.62 -7.99 1.10
C GLY A 159 -5.35 -8.58 0.52
N PHE A 160 -5.51 -9.68 -0.20
CA PHE A 160 -4.47 -10.35 -0.99
C PHE A 160 -4.87 -10.53 -2.47
N PRO A 161 -5.61 -9.62 -3.11
CA PRO A 161 -6.21 -9.89 -4.41
C PRO A 161 -5.15 -10.22 -5.47
N ASP A 162 -5.39 -11.32 -6.20
CA ASP A 162 -4.51 -11.86 -7.25
C ASP A 162 -3.06 -12.08 -6.78
N SER A 163 -2.88 -12.46 -5.52
CA SER A 163 -1.58 -12.83 -4.92
C SER A 163 -1.41 -14.35 -4.80
N ASP A 164 -0.17 -14.81 -4.72
CA ASP A 164 0.19 -16.25 -4.73
C ASP A 164 0.17 -16.93 -3.34
N ILE A 165 -0.58 -16.38 -2.39
CA ILE A 165 -0.70 -16.92 -1.04
C ILE A 165 -1.13 -18.39 -1.06
N GLU A 166 -0.31 -19.27 -0.49
CA GLU A 166 -0.61 -20.71 -0.43
C GLU A 166 -1.37 -21.11 0.84
N GLU A 167 -1.10 -20.43 1.96
CA GLU A 167 -1.71 -20.70 3.26
C GLU A 167 -2.11 -19.40 3.96
N LEU A 168 -3.32 -19.40 4.54
CA LEU A 168 -3.73 -18.37 5.50
C LEU A 168 -3.45 -18.87 6.93
N PRO A 169 -2.43 -18.32 7.62
CA PRO A 169 -1.94 -18.87 8.89
C PRO A 169 -2.87 -18.57 10.06
N SER A 170 -2.73 -19.35 11.14
CA SER A 170 -3.59 -19.27 12.33
C SER A 170 -3.60 -17.89 13.01
N GLU A 171 -2.48 -17.17 12.89
CA GLU A 171 -2.21 -15.85 13.42
C GLU A 171 -3.15 -14.80 12.85
N ILE A 172 -3.69 -15.00 11.64
CA ILE A 172 -4.72 -14.12 11.07
C ILE A 172 -5.99 -14.13 11.92
N GLY A 173 -6.26 -15.23 12.65
CA GLY A 173 -7.33 -15.30 13.63
C GLY A 173 -7.16 -14.36 14.83
N ASN A 174 -5.98 -13.74 15.03
CA ASN A 174 -5.77 -12.75 16.09
C ASN A 174 -6.33 -11.36 15.72
N LEU A 175 -6.71 -11.14 14.46
CA LEU A 175 -7.20 -9.87 13.94
C LEU A 175 -8.66 -9.61 14.37
N SER A 176 -8.88 -9.41 15.67
CA SER A 176 -10.21 -9.24 16.29
C SER A 176 -11.04 -8.06 15.77
N ARG A 177 -10.43 -7.12 15.04
CA ARG A 177 -11.10 -5.96 14.43
C ARG A 177 -11.34 -6.09 12.94
N LEU A 178 -10.92 -7.21 12.33
CA LEU A 178 -11.05 -7.42 10.90
C LEU A 178 -12.53 -7.51 10.52
N LYS A 179 -12.93 -6.68 9.56
CA LYS A 179 -14.29 -6.60 9.02
C LYS A 179 -14.35 -7.12 7.59
N LEU A 180 -13.23 -7.09 6.87
CA LEU A 180 -13.14 -7.51 5.49
C LEU A 180 -11.83 -8.25 5.25
N LEU A 181 -11.96 -9.49 4.78
CA LEU A 181 -10.87 -10.29 4.24
C LEU A 181 -11.13 -10.51 2.75
N ASP A 182 -10.29 -9.91 1.89
CA ASP A 182 -10.37 -10.06 0.43
C ASP A 182 -9.32 -11.07 -0.06
N MET A 183 -9.81 -12.21 -0.56
CA MET A 183 -9.01 -13.30 -1.14
C MET A 183 -9.31 -13.49 -2.63
N LYS A 184 -9.83 -12.45 -3.30
CA LYS A 184 -10.23 -12.54 -4.71
C LYS A 184 -9.05 -12.94 -5.60
N GLU A 185 -9.29 -13.88 -6.52
CA GLU A 185 -8.26 -14.42 -7.45
C GLU A 185 -7.01 -15.01 -6.75
N CYS A 186 -7.09 -15.42 -5.48
CA CYS A 186 -6.01 -16.18 -4.82
C CYS A 186 -6.01 -17.65 -5.28
N VAL A 187 -5.63 -17.90 -6.54
CA VAL A 187 -5.74 -19.23 -7.17
C VAL A 187 -4.79 -20.29 -6.60
N PHE A 188 -3.75 -19.88 -5.86
CA PHE A 188 -2.76 -20.76 -5.25
C PHE A 188 -3.07 -21.14 -3.80
N LEU A 189 -4.14 -20.60 -3.21
CA LEU A 189 -4.52 -20.88 -1.82
C LEU A 189 -4.96 -22.34 -1.67
N LYS A 190 -4.18 -23.10 -0.89
CA LYS A 190 -4.41 -24.53 -0.62
C LYS A 190 -5.01 -24.76 0.76
N GLN A 191 -4.66 -23.92 1.72
CA GLN A 191 -5.01 -24.13 3.12
C GLN A 191 -5.41 -22.84 3.82
N ILE A 192 -6.44 -22.93 4.65
CA ILE A 192 -6.76 -21.94 5.68
C ILE A 192 -6.60 -22.67 7.02
N ALA A 193 -5.76 -22.14 7.90
CA ALA A 193 -5.54 -22.74 9.21
C ALA A 193 -6.87 -22.84 10.00
N ALA A 194 -7.02 -23.93 10.75
CA ALA A 194 -8.24 -24.18 11.50
C ALA A 194 -8.52 -23.05 12.51
N GLY A 195 -9.79 -22.66 12.63
CA GLY A 195 -10.22 -21.62 13.57
C GLY A 195 -10.02 -20.18 13.09
N VAL A 196 -9.29 -19.93 11.99
CA VAL A 196 -9.11 -18.56 11.46
C VAL A 196 -10.47 -17.92 11.16
N LEU A 197 -11.30 -18.56 10.34
CA LEU A 197 -12.61 -17.99 9.97
C LEU A 197 -13.56 -17.86 11.17
N SER A 198 -13.48 -18.79 12.14
CA SER A 198 -14.30 -18.75 13.36
C SER A 198 -13.90 -17.62 14.32
N ASN A 199 -12.63 -17.20 14.30
CA ASN A 199 -12.14 -16.11 15.14
C ASN A 199 -12.40 -14.73 14.52
N LEU A 200 -12.79 -14.70 13.23
CA LEU A 200 -13.10 -13.49 12.47
C LEU A 200 -14.61 -13.22 12.35
N SER A 201 -15.47 -14.10 12.88
CA SER A 201 -16.93 -14.00 12.84
C SER A 201 -17.53 -13.21 13.99
#